data_AF-A0A9D1DHI7-F1
#
_entry.id   AF-A0A9D1DHI7-F1
#
_cell.length_a   1.000
_cell.length_b   1.000
_cell.length_c   1.000
_cell.angle_alpha   90.00
_cell.angle_beta   90.00
_cell.angle_gamma   90.00
#
_symmetry.space_group_name_H-M   'P 1'
#
loop_
_entity.id
_entity.type
_entity.pdbx_description
1 polymer ?
#
loop_
_entity_poly.entity_id
_entity_poly.type
_entity_poly.pdbx_seq_one_letter_code
_entity_poly.pdbx_strand_id
1 'polypeptide(L)'
;MKFVRSMLWVSVLLLFLAGCGGSRNTLLEGASPGTSAMTLYVYDGEAVTWQYLFDSQAVQKLLDQLAEVQATATEDFLPTQAAAPIYALEIGGEDGLPRVGAWSDGHWITADGAVYTFDFDFPALLTAYSWEAGDQHSDFSVMPCARAMTCGDAGWNTALLTPAEDLQPPAGISMTLTDQTDGTLTVTLENTTDTEWAYGEAFSVQALLDGTWYSIPMLPGNWGFNEIGILLAPGAQSEKTYDLSFYGTLPAGAYRLVVEGLSAAFTV
;
A
#
# COMPACT_ATOMS: atom_id res chain seq x y z
N MET A 1 -4.38 -70.00 8.83
CA MET A 1 -3.68 -69.90 7.54
C MET A 1 -3.79 -68.46 7.05
N LYS A 2 -2.68 -67.72 7.12
CA LYS A 2 -2.58 -66.31 6.70
C LYS A 2 -2.28 -66.27 5.21
N PHE A 3 -3.12 -65.59 4.43
CA PHE A 3 -2.78 -65.15 3.08
C PHE A 3 -2.16 -63.75 3.18
N VAL A 4 -0.85 -63.68 2.91
CA VAL A 4 -0.13 -62.42 2.72
C VAL A 4 -0.23 -62.07 1.24
N ARG A 5 -0.88 -60.96 0.90
CA ARG A 5 -0.78 -60.31 -0.41
C ARG A 5 0.41 -59.36 -0.36
N SER A 6 1.41 -59.61 -1.19
CA SER A 6 2.50 -58.66 -1.46
C SER A 6 1.93 -57.48 -2.23
N MET A 7 2.17 -56.26 -1.75
CA MET A 7 1.97 -55.05 -2.53
C MET A 7 3.31 -54.33 -2.59
N LEU A 8 3.89 -54.34 -3.79
CA LEU A 8 5.15 -53.69 -4.15
C LEU A 8 4.91 -52.18 -4.17
N TRP A 9 5.52 -51.44 -3.23
CA TRP A 9 5.56 -49.98 -3.29
C TRP A 9 6.76 -49.57 -4.14
N VAL A 10 6.51 -49.00 -5.31
CA VAL A 10 7.53 -48.30 -6.11
C VAL A 10 7.52 -46.85 -5.67
N SER A 11 8.46 -46.47 -4.80
CA SER A 11 8.75 -45.07 -4.51
C SER A 11 9.55 -44.48 -5.67
N VAL A 12 8.91 -43.62 -6.47
CA VAL A 12 9.62 -42.78 -7.44
C VAL A 12 10.25 -41.64 -6.67
N LEU A 13 11.57 -41.71 -6.49
CA LEU A 13 12.38 -40.62 -5.95
C LEU A 13 12.71 -39.68 -7.12
N LEU A 14 12.02 -38.54 -7.20
CA LEU A 14 12.41 -37.45 -8.11
C LEU A 14 13.65 -36.77 -7.56
N LEU A 15 14.83 -37.11 -8.11
CA LEU A 15 16.03 -36.31 -7.95
C LEU A 15 15.87 -35.04 -8.79
N PHE A 16 15.70 -33.89 -8.13
CA PHE A 16 15.98 -32.60 -8.76
C PHE A 16 17.49 -32.45 -8.91
N LEU A 17 17.98 -32.54 -10.14
CA LEU A 17 19.31 -32.10 -10.51
C LEU A 17 19.34 -30.57 -10.41
N ALA A 18 20.00 -30.05 -9.39
CA ALA A 18 20.35 -28.63 -9.28
C ALA A 18 21.31 -28.28 -10.42
N GLY A 19 20.78 -27.73 -11.51
CA GLY A 19 21.57 -27.01 -12.49
C GLY A 19 22.05 -25.70 -11.87
N CYS A 20 23.36 -25.52 -11.77
CA CYS A 20 23.97 -24.24 -11.42
C CYS A 20 23.84 -23.28 -12.62
N GLY A 21 22.65 -22.72 -12.78
CA GLY A 21 22.41 -21.44 -13.43
C GLY A 21 21.52 -20.68 -12.47
N GLY A 22 21.99 -19.57 -11.91
CA GLY A 22 21.24 -18.82 -10.91
C GLY A 22 19.85 -18.49 -11.45
N SER A 23 18.81 -18.98 -10.78
CA SER A 23 17.44 -18.61 -11.13
C SER A 23 17.26 -17.13 -10.83
N ARG A 24 16.96 -16.34 -11.87
CA ARG A 24 16.53 -14.95 -11.69
C ARG A 24 15.30 -14.92 -10.80
N ASN A 25 15.22 -13.95 -9.89
CA ASN A 25 14.00 -13.77 -9.10
C ASN A 25 12.88 -13.16 -9.95
N THR A 26 11.65 -13.26 -9.46
CA THR A 26 10.43 -12.84 -10.16
C THR A 26 9.67 -11.73 -9.45
N LEU A 27 10.33 -10.99 -8.55
CA LEU A 27 9.66 -10.02 -7.65
C LEU A 27 8.99 -8.86 -8.41
N LEU A 28 9.52 -8.48 -9.57
CA LEU A 28 8.95 -7.45 -10.46
C LEU A 28 8.59 -8.02 -11.84
N GLU A 29 8.29 -9.33 -11.92
CA GLU A 29 7.91 -9.96 -13.20
C GLU A 29 6.65 -9.31 -13.80
N GLY A 30 6.66 -9.11 -15.12
CA GLY A 30 5.58 -8.46 -15.84
C GLY A 30 5.58 -6.93 -15.76
N ALA A 31 6.64 -6.31 -15.22
CA ALA A 31 6.87 -4.87 -15.35
C ALA A 31 6.98 -4.46 -16.82
N SER A 32 6.44 -3.29 -17.18
CA SER A 32 6.39 -2.79 -18.56
C SER A 32 7.24 -1.53 -18.76
N PRO A 33 8.58 -1.67 -18.86
CA PRO A 33 9.49 -0.54 -19.03
C PRO A 33 9.30 0.23 -20.35
N GLY A 34 8.64 -0.37 -21.35
CA GLY A 34 8.34 0.29 -22.62
C GLY A 34 7.13 1.23 -22.56
N THR A 35 6.27 1.11 -21.54
CA THR A 35 5.02 1.88 -21.43
C THR A 35 4.86 2.59 -20.10
N SER A 36 5.79 2.44 -19.16
CA SER A 36 5.72 3.02 -17.83
C SER A 36 7.09 3.52 -17.38
N ALA A 37 7.09 4.67 -16.72
CA ALA A 37 8.26 5.13 -15.96
C ALA A 37 8.40 4.29 -14.69
N MET A 38 9.62 4.14 -14.21
CA MET A 38 9.86 3.62 -12.87
C MET A 38 9.94 4.76 -11.87
N THR A 39 9.28 4.62 -10.73
CA THR A 39 9.38 5.57 -9.62
C THR A 39 10.22 4.96 -8.51
N LEU A 40 11.20 5.72 -8.00
CA LEU A 40 11.92 5.40 -6.77
C LEU A 40 11.42 6.33 -5.66
N TYR A 41 10.87 5.73 -4.61
CA TYR A 41 10.47 6.39 -3.38
C TYR A 41 11.55 6.22 -2.32
N VAL A 42 11.71 7.24 -1.47
CA VAL A 42 12.58 7.23 -0.30
C VAL A 42 11.83 7.83 0.88
N TYR A 43 11.76 7.08 1.97
CA TYR A 43 11.38 7.58 3.28
C TYR A 43 12.63 7.73 4.15
N ASP A 44 12.91 8.94 4.59
CA ASP A 44 14.12 9.28 5.37
C ASP A 44 13.89 9.27 6.90
N GLY A 45 12.67 8.98 7.35
CA GLY A 45 12.25 9.05 8.75
C GLY A 45 11.38 10.26 9.07
N GLU A 46 11.25 11.21 8.14
CA GLU A 46 10.40 12.40 8.28
C GLU A 46 9.40 12.53 7.13
N ALA A 47 9.86 12.37 5.89
CA ALA A 47 9.04 12.54 4.70
C ALA A 47 9.32 11.46 3.64
N VAL A 48 8.31 11.22 2.81
CA VAL A 48 8.45 10.43 1.58
C VAL A 48 8.78 11.38 0.44
N THR A 49 9.86 11.11 -0.27
CA THR A 49 10.21 11.77 -1.54
C THR A 49 10.20 10.75 -2.65
N TRP A 50 9.95 11.17 -3.89
CA TRP A 50 10.08 10.27 -5.02
C TRP A 50 10.63 10.95 -6.27
N GLN A 51 11.13 10.11 -7.17
CA GLN A 51 11.74 10.53 -8.41
C GLN A 51 11.47 9.50 -9.52
N TYR A 52 11.43 9.97 -10.76
CA TYR A 52 10.99 9.21 -11.92
C TYR A 52 12.16 8.89 -12.86
N LEU A 53 12.19 7.67 -13.37
CA LEU A 53 13.08 7.23 -14.43
C LEU A 53 12.25 6.91 -15.68
N PHE A 54 12.29 7.82 -16.66
CA PHE A 54 11.52 7.70 -17.90
C PHE A 54 12.24 6.95 -19.01
N ASP A 55 13.58 6.86 -18.97
CA ASP A 55 14.34 6.19 -20.02
C ASP A 55 14.12 4.67 -19.97
N SER A 56 13.32 4.14 -20.89
CA SER A 56 12.97 2.71 -20.94
C SER A 56 14.16 1.76 -20.95
N GLN A 57 15.30 2.13 -21.54
CA GLN A 57 16.50 1.29 -21.55
C GLN A 57 17.17 1.26 -20.18
N ALA A 58 17.23 2.40 -19.50
CA ALA A 58 17.70 2.51 -18.13
C ALA A 58 16.79 1.75 -17.15
N VAL A 59 15.47 1.86 -17.31
CA VAL A 59 14.50 1.09 -16.53
C VAL A 59 14.70 -0.42 -16.75
N GLN A 60 14.79 -0.88 -18.01
CA GLN A 60 15.05 -2.28 -18.32
C GLN A 60 16.36 -2.78 -17.70
N LYS A 61 17.43 -1.96 -17.78
CA LYS A 61 18.72 -2.27 -17.14
C LYS A 61 18.59 -2.43 -15.63
N LEU A 62 17.83 -1.55 -14.95
CA LEU A 62 17.59 -1.65 -13.52
C LEU A 62 16.78 -2.91 -13.17
N LEU A 63 15.72 -3.22 -13.93
CA LEU A 63 14.96 -4.46 -13.77
C LEU A 63 15.84 -5.70 -13.94
N ASP A 64 16.76 -5.70 -14.90
CA ASP A 64 17.72 -6.79 -15.09
C ASP A 64 18.65 -6.97 -13.89
N GLN A 65 19.19 -5.86 -13.36
CA GLN A 65 20.02 -5.89 -12.15
C GLN A 65 19.26 -6.43 -10.94
N LEU A 66 18.02 -5.97 -10.72
CA LEU A 66 17.18 -6.43 -9.62
C LEU A 66 16.84 -7.92 -9.75
N ALA A 67 16.56 -8.41 -10.96
CA ALA A 67 16.22 -9.80 -11.21
C ALA A 67 17.41 -10.76 -11.00
N GLU A 68 18.65 -10.27 -11.06
CA GLU A 68 19.86 -11.05 -10.81
C GLU A 68 20.17 -11.22 -9.31
N VAL A 69 19.57 -10.40 -8.44
CA VAL A 69 19.72 -10.52 -6.98
C VAL A 69 19.04 -11.80 -6.51
N GLN A 70 19.71 -12.55 -5.64
CA GLN A 70 19.08 -13.69 -4.99
C GLN A 70 18.03 -13.21 -3.98
N ALA A 71 16.77 -13.57 -4.20
CA ALA A 71 15.68 -13.33 -3.26
C ALA A 71 15.35 -14.64 -2.53
N THR A 72 15.59 -14.69 -1.23
CA THR A 72 15.25 -15.87 -0.40
C THR A 72 14.18 -15.47 0.60
N ALA A 73 13.02 -16.12 0.55
CA ALA A 73 11.93 -15.87 1.49
C ALA A 73 12.40 -16.09 2.93
N THR A 74 11.98 -15.21 3.84
CA THR A 74 12.36 -15.27 5.25
C THR A 74 11.20 -14.87 6.16
N GLU A 75 11.19 -15.44 7.36
CA GLU A 75 10.27 -15.10 8.46
C GLU A 75 11.02 -14.38 9.61
N ASP A 76 12.35 -14.23 9.51
CA ASP A 76 13.19 -13.62 10.55
C ASP A 76 13.01 -12.08 10.62
N PHE A 77 12.40 -11.50 9.59
CA PHE A 77 12.08 -10.10 9.48
C PHE A 77 10.61 -9.94 9.08
N LEU A 78 9.85 -9.21 9.88
CA LEU A 78 8.46 -8.86 9.61
C LEU A 78 8.41 -7.51 8.88
N PRO A 79 7.46 -7.28 7.96
CA PRO A 79 7.29 -5.99 7.30
C PRO A 79 7.18 -4.80 8.28
N THR A 80 6.56 -5.03 9.44
CA THR A 80 6.41 -4.02 10.50
C THR A 80 7.71 -3.66 11.22
N GLN A 81 8.81 -4.36 10.96
CA GLN A 81 10.14 -4.01 11.46
C GLN A 81 10.89 -3.06 10.52
N ALA A 82 10.33 -2.74 9.35
CA ALA A 82 10.89 -1.75 8.44
C ALA A 82 11.10 -0.41 9.16
N ALA A 83 12.24 0.20 8.90
CA ALA A 83 12.63 1.49 9.48
C ALA A 83 13.44 2.30 8.47
N ALA A 84 13.44 3.62 8.65
CA ALA A 84 14.18 4.53 7.79
C ALA A 84 15.70 4.25 7.80
N PRO A 85 16.40 4.41 6.66
CA PRO A 85 15.82 4.75 5.36
C PRO A 85 15.07 3.57 4.73
N ILE A 86 13.88 3.83 4.20
CA ILE A 86 13.10 2.86 3.42
C ILE A 86 13.11 3.32 1.97
N TYR A 87 13.43 2.42 1.06
CA TYR A 87 13.36 2.66 -0.37
C TYR A 87 12.19 1.87 -0.95
N ALA A 88 11.53 2.35 -1.98
CA ALA A 88 10.56 1.52 -2.70
C ALA A 88 10.58 1.82 -4.20
N LEU A 89 10.25 0.80 -4.98
CA LEU A 89 10.11 0.91 -6.42
C LEU A 89 8.65 0.68 -6.80
N GLU A 90 8.20 1.45 -7.79
CA GLU A 90 6.94 1.23 -8.49
C GLU A 90 7.16 1.32 -10.00
N ILE A 91 6.52 0.43 -10.76
CA ILE A 91 6.44 0.49 -12.21
C ILE A 91 5.14 -0.13 -12.69
N GLY A 92 4.52 0.42 -13.73
CA GLY A 92 3.33 -0.18 -14.35
C GLY A 92 3.63 -1.56 -14.95
N GLY A 93 2.74 -2.51 -14.74
CA GLY A 93 2.79 -3.83 -15.34
C GLY A 93 2.08 -3.91 -16.69
N GLU A 94 2.37 -4.97 -17.45
CA GLU A 94 1.74 -5.25 -18.75
C GLU A 94 0.22 -5.52 -18.64
N ASP A 95 -0.24 -5.92 -17.45
CA ASP A 95 -1.65 -6.13 -17.11
C ASP A 95 -2.37 -4.86 -16.63
N GLY A 96 -1.69 -3.72 -16.61
CA GLY A 96 -2.21 -2.45 -16.12
C GLY A 96 -2.16 -2.28 -14.60
N LEU A 97 -1.70 -3.29 -13.85
CA LEU A 97 -1.48 -3.18 -12.41
C LEU A 97 -0.02 -2.83 -12.09
N PRO A 98 0.26 -2.04 -11.06
CA PRO A 98 1.63 -1.70 -10.71
C PRO A 98 2.38 -2.91 -10.13
N ARG A 99 3.68 -2.98 -10.40
CA ARG A 99 4.65 -3.83 -9.70
C ARG A 99 5.34 -2.96 -8.67
N VAL A 100 5.24 -3.37 -7.41
CA VAL A 100 5.75 -2.59 -6.28
C VAL A 100 6.55 -3.47 -5.33
N GLY A 101 7.52 -2.86 -4.67
CA GLY A 101 8.14 -3.42 -3.49
C GLY A 101 8.94 -2.38 -2.73
N ALA A 102 9.00 -2.56 -1.42
CA ALA A 102 9.82 -1.75 -0.54
C ALA A 102 11.07 -2.52 -0.13
N TRP A 103 12.11 -1.81 0.25
CA TRP A 103 13.34 -2.35 0.77
C TRP A 103 13.73 -1.59 2.04
N SER A 104 14.08 -2.34 3.08
CA SER A 104 14.59 -1.83 4.35
C SER A 104 15.54 -2.87 4.95
N ASP A 105 16.70 -2.41 5.42
CA ASP A 105 17.70 -3.23 6.14
C ASP A 105 18.02 -4.59 5.49
N GLY A 106 18.27 -4.61 4.18
CA GLY A 106 18.62 -5.84 3.45
C GLY A 106 17.44 -6.76 3.13
N HIS A 107 16.20 -6.29 3.32
CA HIS A 107 15.00 -7.08 3.07
C HIS A 107 14.10 -6.40 2.03
N TRP A 108 13.64 -7.17 1.05
CA TRP A 108 12.58 -6.78 0.13
C TRP A 108 11.22 -7.18 0.71
N ILE A 109 10.28 -6.24 0.72
CA ILE A 109 8.93 -6.37 1.25
C ILE A 109 7.95 -6.18 0.09
N THR A 110 7.09 -7.17 -0.14
CA THR A 110 6.05 -7.10 -1.17
C THR A 110 4.76 -6.47 -0.64
N ALA A 111 3.89 -6.04 -1.56
CA ALA A 111 2.60 -5.42 -1.24
C ALA A 111 1.69 -6.29 -0.35
N ASP A 112 1.76 -7.61 -0.50
CA ASP A 112 1.02 -8.61 0.28
C ASP A 112 1.73 -9.02 1.58
N GLY A 113 2.88 -8.42 1.88
CA GLY A 113 3.61 -8.61 3.13
C GLY A 113 4.59 -9.78 3.17
N ALA A 114 4.86 -10.44 2.05
CA ALA A 114 5.96 -11.40 1.98
C ALA A 114 7.31 -10.68 2.06
N VAL A 115 8.29 -11.33 2.69
CA VAL A 115 9.61 -10.76 2.92
C VAL A 115 10.69 -11.68 2.36
N TYR A 116 11.69 -11.08 1.73
CA TYR A 116 12.83 -11.77 1.15
C TYR A 116 14.12 -11.11 1.62
N THR A 117 15.14 -11.89 2.00
CA THR A 117 16.51 -11.36 2.06
C THR A 117 16.91 -10.90 0.66
N PHE A 118 17.37 -9.67 0.54
CA PHE A 118 17.63 -9.02 -0.75
C PHE A 118 18.81 -8.05 -0.63
N ASP A 119 20.01 -8.54 -0.94
CA ASP A 119 21.26 -7.78 -0.87
C ASP A 119 21.44 -6.91 -2.12
N PHE A 120 20.93 -5.68 -2.06
CA PHE A 120 21.00 -4.71 -3.14
C PHE A 120 21.24 -3.29 -2.58
N ASP A 121 22.14 -2.54 -3.23
CA ASP A 121 22.51 -1.19 -2.82
C ASP A 121 21.51 -0.15 -3.34
N PHE A 122 20.35 -0.05 -2.68
CA PHE A 122 19.35 0.97 -2.98
C PHE A 122 19.87 2.42 -2.86
N PRO A 123 20.68 2.79 -1.84
CA PRO A 123 21.26 4.12 -1.77
C PRO A 123 22.03 4.53 -3.04
N ALA A 124 22.76 3.59 -3.67
CA ALA A 124 23.47 3.88 -4.91
C ALA A 124 22.55 4.26 -6.08
N LEU A 125 21.30 3.79 -6.10
CA LEU A 125 20.34 4.12 -7.15
C LEU A 125 20.15 5.62 -7.31
N LEU A 126 20.19 6.38 -6.22
CA LEU A 126 19.99 7.83 -6.21
C LEU A 126 20.92 8.59 -7.14
N THR A 127 22.09 8.02 -7.46
CA THR A 127 23.10 8.64 -8.34
C THR A 127 23.45 7.79 -9.56
N ALA A 128 23.04 6.52 -9.60
CA ALA A 128 23.37 5.60 -10.69
C ALA A 128 22.58 5.89 -11.99
N TYR A 129 21.47 6.62 -11.90
CA TYR A 129 20.58 6.95 -13.01
C TYR A 129 20.22 8.43 -13.03
N SER A 130 19.83 8.93 -14.20
CA SER A 130 19.33 10.28 -14.39
C SER A 130 17.85 10.35 -14.02
N TRP A 131 17.57 10.49 -12.72
CA TRP A 131 16.21 10.64 -12.22
C TRP A 131 15.69 12.06 -12.42
N GLU A 132 14.40 12.17 -12.72
CA GLU A 132 13.66 13.42 -12.68
C GLU A 132 12.97 13.56 -11.32
N ALA A 133 13.16 14.71 -10.65
CA ALA A 133 12.57 14.94 -9.34
C ALA A 133 11.04 14.88 -9.42
N GLY A 134 10.43 14.11 -8.52
CA GLY A 134 9.01 14.19 -8.22
C GLY A 134 8.77 15.17 -7.08
N ASP A 135 7.77 14.85 -6.26
CA ASP A 135 7.37 15.66 -5.12
C ASP A 135 7.80 15.01 -3.80
N GLN A 136 7.43 15.66 -2.70
CA GLN A 136 7.53 15.10 -1.36
C GLN A 136 6.16 15.10 -0.68
N HIS A 137 6.00 14.24 0.30
CA HIS A 137 4.82 14.17 1.14
C HIS A 137 5.19 13.77 2.57
N SER A 138 4.54 14.36 3.57
CA SER A 138 4.77 14.06 5.00
C SER A 138 4.04 12.80 5.48
N ASP A 139 2.99 12.37 4.77
CA ASP A 139 2.29 11.13 5.08
C ASP A 139 3.00 9.92 4.48
N PHE A 140 3.39 8.97 5.34
CA PHE A 140 3.98 7.69 4.94
C PHE A 140 3.01 6.80 4.18
N SER A 141 1.70 7.06 4.26
CA SER A 141 0.66 6.27 3.57
C SER A 141 0.81 6.23 2.05
N VAL A 142 1.53 7.19 1.47
CA VAL A 142 1.86 7.25 0.03
C VAL A 142 3.01 6.32 -0.38
N MET A 143 3.72 5.73 0.58
CA MET A 143 4.83 4.81 0.32
C MET A 143 4.30 3.50 -0.26
N PRO A 144 4.88 2.96 -1.34
CA PRO A 144 4.53 1.61 -1.78
C PRO A 144 4.73 0.60 -0.65
N CYS A 145 3.80 -0.35 -0.53
CA CYS A 145 3.76 -1.35 0.54
C CYS A 145 3.55 -0.77 1.96
N ALA A 146 3.14 0.49 2.12
CA ALA A 146 2.85 1.09 3.43
C ALA A 146 1.90 0.23 4.27
N ARG A 147 0.85 -0.35 3.66
CA ARG A 147 -0.10 -1.24 4.36
C ARG A 147 0.59 -2.42 5.04
N ALA A 148 1.51 -3.10 4.35
CA ALA A 148 2.26 -4.22 4.89
C ALA A 148 3.18 -3.78 6.03
N MET A 149 3.86 -2.64 5.87
CA MET A 149 4.81 -2.12 6.86
C MET A 149 4.14 -1.51 8.10
N THR A 150 2.87 -1.12 8.01
CA THR A 150 2.14 -0.45 9.11
C THR A 150 1.15 -1.37 9.82
N CYS A 151 0.95 -2.60 9.36
CA CYS A 151 0.00 -3.52 9.98
C CYS A 151 0.44 -4.97 9.84
N GLY A 152 0.53 -5.65 10.98
CA GLY A 152 0.77 -7.10 11.04
C GLY A 152 -0.28 -7.80 11.90
N ASP A 153 0.04 -9.01 12.34
CA ASP A 153 -0.86 -9.85 13.15
C ASP A 153 -1.25 -9.19 14.50
N ALA A 154 -0.38 -8.35 15.04
CA ALA A 154 -0.62 -7.59 16.27
C ALA A 154 -1.48 -6.32 16.05
N GLY A 155 -1.92 -6.06 14.81
CA GLY A 155 -2.62 -4.83 14.44
C GLY A 155 -1.67 -3.75 13.92
N TRP A 156 -2.05 -2.49 14.15
CA TRP A 156 -1.34 -1.33 13.66
C TRP A 156 0.01 -1.13 14.35
N ASN A 157 1.06 -0.90 13.56
CA ASN A 157 2.35 -0.42 14.02
C ASN A 157 2.44 1.10 13.83
N THR A 158 2.41 1.85 14.93
CA THR A 158 2.45 3.32 14.90
C THR A 158 3.81 3.90 14.52
N ALA A 159 4.88 3.11 14.48
CA ALA A 159 6.23 3.60 14.18
C ALA A 159 6.36 4.26 12.80
N LEU A 160 5.56 3.82 11.83
CA LEU A 160 5.53 4.35 10.47
C LEU A 160 4.20 5.01 10.09
N LEU A 161 3.18 4.95 10.96
CA LEU A 161 1.91 5.63 10.68
C LEU A 161 2.08 7.14 10.92
N THR A 162 1.58 7.94 9.99
CA THR A 162 1.57 9.39 10.14
C THR A 162 0.39 9.83 11.02
N PRO A 163 0.63 10.57 12.11
CA PRO A 163 -0.43 11.21 12.87
C PRO A 163 -1.28 12.10 11.96
N ALA A 164 -2.60 11.92 12.03
CA ALA A 164 -3.52 12.72 11.26
C ALA A 164 -3.55 14.16 11.78
N GLU A 165 -3.63 15.11 10.86
CA GLU A 165 -3.88 16.51 11.20
C GLU A 165 -5.26 16.71 11.83
N ASP A 166 -5.41 17.82 12.57
CA ASP A 166 -6.68 18.22 13.12
C ASP A 166 -7.66 18.59 12.01
N LEU A 167 -8.80 17.90 12.00
CA LEU A 167 -9.85 18.14 11.01
C LEU A 167 -10.44 19.55 11.17
N GLN A 168 -10.62 20.23 10.04
CA GLN A 168 -11.26 21.54 9.94
C GLN A 168 -12.59 21.40 9.19
N PRO A 169 -13.67 20.94 9.86
CA PRO A 169 -14.95 20.74 9.19
C PRO A 169 -15.52 22.09 8.69
N PRO A 170 -16.08 22.14 7.46
CA PRO A 170 -16.68 23.35 6.95
C PRO A 170 -17.88 23.79 7.82
N ALA A 171 -17.96 25.08 8.13
CA ALA A 171 -18.99 25.61 9.01
C ALA A 171 -20.39 25.41 8.41
N GLY A 172 -21.32 24.88 9.22
CA GLY A 172 -22.69 24.61 8.79
C GLY A 172 -22.84 23.37 7.90
N ILE A 173 -21.78 22.58 7.73
CA ILE A 173 -21.85 21.25 7.11
C ILE A 173 -21.61 20.20 8.19
N SER A 174 -22.37 19.12 8.15
CA SER A 174 -22.18 17.99 9.07
C SER A 174 -22.22 16.65 8.35
N MET A 175 -21.62 15.64 8.97
CA MET A 175 -21.63 14.26 8.51
C MET A 175 -21.99 13.34 9.68
N THR A 176 -22.94 12.44 9.48
CA THR A 176 -23.38 11.48 10.49
C THR A 176 -23.41 10.07 9.90
N LEU A 177 -22.81 9.08 10.58
CA LEU A 177 -22.95 7.67 10.20
C LEU A 177 -24.38 7.21 10.44
N THR A 178 -25.00 6.64 9.41
CA THR A 178 -26.37 6.12 9.49
C THR A 178 -26.44 4.60 9.35
N ASP A 179 -25.50 3.97 8.66
CA ASP A 179 -25.42 2.53 8.51
C ASP A 179 -23.98 2.02 8.37
N GLN A 180 -23.73 0.82 8.89
CA GLN A 180 -22.47 0.08 8.72
C GLN A 180 -22.80 -1.37 8.44
N THR A 181 -22.66 -1.78 7.18
CA THR A 181 -23.03 -3.12 6.71
C THR A 181 -22.00 -3.62 5.71
N ASP A 182 -21.53 -4.86 5.88
CA ASP A 182 -20.73 -5.62 4.91
C ASP A 182 -19.54 -4.84 4.31
N GLY A 183 -18.75 -4.16 5.14
CA GLY A 183 -17.57 -3.41 4.68
C GLY A 183 -17.89 -2.08 4.01
N THR A 184 -19.13 -1.59 4.11
CA THR A 184 -19.53 -0.26 3.64
C THR A 184 -20.01 0.62 4.80
N LEU A 185 -19.81 1.93 4.67
CA LEU A 185 -20.30 2.95 5.60
C LEU A 185 -21.25 3.87 4.85
N THR A 186 -22.49 4.00 5.32
CA THR A 186 -23.41 5.02 4.81
C THR A 186 -23.49 6.18 5.78
N VAL A 187 -23.34 7.39 5.25
CA VAL A 187 -23.43 8.64 6.01
C VAL A 187 -24.50 9.54 5.42
N THR A 188 -25.08 10.38 6.25
CA THR A 188 -25.85 11.55 5.83
C THR A 188 -24.97 12.79 5.95
N LEU A 189 -24.84 13.52 4.84
CA LEU A 189 -24.27 14.85 4.77
C LEU A 189 -25.40 15.88 4.82
N GLU A 190 -25.26 16.90 5.65
CA GLU A 190 -26.24 17.98 5.78
C GLU A 190 -25.58 19.34 5.59
N ASN A 191 -26.21 20.20 4.79
CA ASN A 191 -25.82 21.58 4.60
C ASN A 191 -26.87 22.50 5.22
N THR A 192 -26.56 23.10 6.37
CA THR A 192 -27.46 24.04 7.06
C THR A 192 -27.20 25.51 6.66
N THR A 193 -26.35 25.75 5.67
CA THR A 193 -26.03 27.10 5.18
C THR A 193 -27.05 27.58 4.14
N ASP A 194 -26.95 28.85 3.75
CA ASP A 194 -27.71 29.47 2.65
C ASP A 194 -26.96 29.40 1.30
N THR A 195 -25.81 28.71 1.26
CA THR A 195 -24.97 28.55 0.07
C THR A 195 -24.79 27.09 -0.31
N GLU A 196 -24.52 26.83 -1.59
CA GLU A 196 -24.18 25.50 -2.06
C GLU A 196 -22.80 25.08 -1.56
N TRP A 197 -22.66 23.82 -1.15
CA TRP A 197 -21.39 23.20 -0.81
C TRP A 197 -21.06 22.11 -1.83
N ALA A 198 -19.79 22.02 -2.24
CA ALA A 198 -19.31 21.01 -3.16
C ALA A 198 -18.26 20.11 -2.48
N TYR A 199 -18.30 18.81 -2.77
CA TYR A 199 -17.37 17.82 -2.23
C TYR A 199 -17.02 16.73 -3.26
N GLY A 200 -15.89 16.05 -3.08
CA GLY A 200 -15.45 14.94 -3.92
C GLY A 200 -15.93 13.55 -3.48
N GLU A 201 -15.59 12.53 -4.27
CA GLU A 201 -15.74 11.11 -3.87
C GLU A 201 -14.62 10.63 -2.94
N ALA A 202 -13.52 11.38 -2.87
CA ALA A 202 -12.35 11.01 -2.09
C ALA A 202 -12.66 10.94 -0.60
N PHE A 203 -12.14 9.89 0.03
CA PHE A 203 -12.23 9.71 1.47
C PHE A 203 -10.94 9.08 2.03
N SER A 204 -10.71 9.30 3.31
CA SER A 204 -9.68 8.59 4.07
C SER A 204 -10.26 7.89 5.28
N VAL A 205 -9.56 6.85 5.76
CA VAL A 205 -9.84 6.19 7.02
C VAL A 205 -8.71 6.50 7.98
N GLN A 206 -9.07 6.79 9.23
CA GLN A 206 -8.12 7.03 10.29
C GLN A 206 -8.43 6.14 11.50
N ALA A 207 -7.41 5.61 12.15
CA ALA A 207 -7.56 4.79 13.36
C ALA A 207 -7.18 5.60 14.60
N LEU A 208 -7.90 5.40 15.71
CA LEU A 208 -7.57 5.97 17.01
C LEU A 208 -6.67 4.99 17.78
N LEU A 209 -5.41 5.35 17.97
CA LEU A 209 -4.39 4.55 18.64
C LEU A 209 -3.75 5.39 19.73
N ASP A 210 -3.79 4.91 20.97
CA ASP A 210 -3.23 5.61 22.15
C ASP A 210 -3.65 7.09 22.29
N GLY A 211 -4.88 7.40 21.87
CA GLY A 211 -5.45 8.75 21.93
C GLY A 211 -5.10 9.65 20.75
N THR A 212 -4.34 9.16 19.78
CA THR A 212 -3.95 9.87 18.55
C THR A 212 -4.63 9.24 17.34
N TRP A 213 -5.13 10.09 16.44
CA TRP A 213 -5.63 9.64 15.14
C TRP A 213 -4.47 9.46 14.17
N TYR A 214 -4.44 8.34 13.45
CA TYR A 214 -3.41 8.04 12.45
C TYR A 214 -4.04 7.83 11.08
N SER A 215 -3.40 8.36 10.04
CA SER A 215 -3.74 8.11 8.63
C SER A 215 -3.50 6.64 8.30
N ILE A 216 -4.50 5.95 7.76
CA ILE A 216 -4.37 4.55 7.39
C ILE A 216 -4.04 4.44 5.90
N PRO A 217 -2.99 3.70 5.51
CA PRO A 217 -2.72 3.45 4.10
C PRO A 217 -3.78 2.53 3.47
N MET A 218 -4.14 2.84 2.23
CA MET A 218 -4.95 1.94 1.38
C MET A 218 -4.12 0.72 0.94
N LEU A 219 -4.80 -0.29 0.43
CA LEU A 219 -4.16 -1.41 -0.25
C LEU A 219 -3.53 -0.95 -1.58
N PRO A 220 -2.37 -1.50 -1.96
CA PRO A 220 -1.77 -1.23 -3.26
C PRO A 220 -2.72 -1.55 -4.42
N GLY A 221 -2.70 -0.71 -5.45
CA GLY A 221 -3.56 -0.83 -6.64
C GLY A 221 -4.86 -0.02 -6.56
N ASN A 222 -5.23 0.48 -5.38
CA ASN A 222 -6.44 1.26 -5.14
C ASN A 222 -6.13 2.75 -4.93
N TRP A 223 -5.45 3.38 -5.89
CA TRP A 223 -4.78 4.66 -5.70
C TRP A 223 -5.57 5.91 -6.08
N GLY A 224 -6.83 5.76 -6.50
CA GLY A 224 -7.55 6.86 -7.11
C GLY A 224 -9.04 6.85 -6.83
N PHE A 225 -9.56 8.08 -6.70
CA PHE A 225 -10.99 8.36 -6.73
C PHE A 225 -11.31 9.08 -8.03
N ASN A 226 -12.58 9.01 -8.46
CA ASN A 226 -12.99 9.88 -9.55
C ASN A 226 -12.98 11.33 -9.05
N GLU A 227 -12.37 12.22 -9.83
CA GLU A 227 -12.42 13.66 -9.58
C GLU A 227 -13.76 14.22 -10.05
N ILE A 228 -14.81 13.99 -9.26
CA ILE A 228 -16.17 14.47 -9.51
C ILE A 228 -16.58 15.40 -8.37
N GLY A 229 -17.01 16.62 -8.73
CA GLY A 229 -17.63 17.56 -7.80
C GLY A 229 -19.11 17.25 -7.62
N ILE A 230 -19.51 16.88 -6.40
CA ILE A 230 -20.88 16.62 -6.00
C ILE A 230 -21.41 17.86 -5.28
N LEU A 231 -22.57 18.36 -5.71
CA LEU A 231 -23.19 19.57 -5.15
C LEU A 231 -24.24 19.22 -4.10
N LEU A 232 -24.17 19.88 -2.95
CA LEU A 232 -25.17 19.83 -1.88
C LEU A 232 -25.79 21.21 -1.69
N ALA A 233 -27.05 21.32 -2.12
CA ALA A 233 -27.81 22.56 -2.09
C ALA A 233 -28.01 23.13 -0.66
N PRO A 234 -28.28 24.43 -0.51
CA PRO A 234 -28.62 25.05 0.77
C PRO A 234 -29.78 24.34 1.47
N GLY A 235 -29.63 24.06 2.77
CA GLY A 235 -30.66 23.40 3.59
C GLY A 235 -30.92 21.94 3.23
N ALA A 236 -30.14 21.34 2.33
CA ALA A 236 -30.36 19.97 1.85
C ALA A 236 -29.57 18.93 2.64
N GLN A 237 -30.03 17.69 2.52
CA GLN A 237 -29.34 16.50 3.00
C GLN A 237 -29.09 15.55 1.83
N SER A 238 -28.00 14.78 1.89
CA SER A 238 -27.70 13.71 0.96
C SER A 238 -27.14 12.51 1.70
N GLU A 239 -27.54 11.32 1.30
CA GLU A 239 -26.89 10.08 1.73
C GLU A 239 -25.74 9.71 0.79
N LYS A 240 -24.66 9.18 1.35
CA LYS A 240 -23.49 8.65 0.63
C LYS A 240 -22.98 7.39 1.27
N THR A 241 -22.62 6.41 0.42
CA THR A 241 -22.06 5.14 0.84
C THR A 241 -20.62 5.05 0.38
N TYR A 242 -19.73 4.68 1.31
CA TYR A 242 -18.30 4.51 1.10
C TYR A 242 -17.94 3.03 1.25
N ASP A 243 -17.25 2.48 0.26
CA ASP A 243 -16.76 1.10 0.28
C ASP A 243 -15.38 1.05 0.94
N LEU A 244 -15.24 0.29 2.03
CA LEU A 244 -13.96 0.16 2.74
C LEU A 244 -13.04 -0.90 2.11
N SER A 245 -13.43 -1.57 1.02
CA SER A 245 -12.61 -2.58 0.34
C SER A 245 -11.22 -2.06 -0.05
N PHE A 246 -11.09 -0.75 -0.30
CA PHE A 246 -9.83 -0.03 -0.51
C PHE A 246 -8.80 -0.25 0.60
N TYR A 247 -9.25 -0.54 1.83
CA TYR A 247 -8.42 -0.73 3.02
C TYR A 247 -8.25 -2.20 3.42
N GLY A 248 -8.97 -3.11 2.74
CA GLY A 248 -9.02 -4.52 3.07
C GLY A 248 -9.63 -4.79 4.44
N THR A 249 -9.14 -5.82 5.11
CA THR A 249 -9.54 -6.10 6.49
C THR A 249 -8.85 -5.14 7.44
N LEU A 250 -9.63 -4.43 8.24
CA LEU A 250 -9.13 -3.56 9.31
C LEU A 250 -9.01 -4.37 10.62
N PRO A 251 -7.95 -4.17 11.43
CA PRO A 251 -7.92 -4.66 12.81
C PRO A 251 -9.12 -4.18 13.63
N ALA A 252 -9.47 -4.89 14.71
CA ALA A 252 -10.50 -4.43 15.62
C ALA A 252 -10.08 -3.11 16.29
N GLY A 253 -10.99 -2.15 16.40
CA GLY A 253 -10.65 -0.83 16.94
C GLY A 253 -11.65 0.29 16.64
N ALA A 254 -11.29 1.49 17.08
CA ALA A 254 -12.04 2.70 16.81
C ALA A 254 -11.44 3.44 15.61
N TYR A 255 -12.32 3.81 14.68
CA TYR A 255 -11.96 4.44 13.41
C TYR A 255 -12.83 5.67 13.14
N ARG A 256 -12.40 6.50 12.20
CA ARG A 256 -13.23 7.54 11.60
C ARG A 256 -13.06 7.55 10.08
N LEU A 257 -14.18 7.65 9.39
CA LEU A 257 -14.23 8.03 7.98
C LEU A 257 -14.02 9.54 7.91
N VAL A 258 -13.20 10.02 6.97
CA VAL A 258 -12.94 11.44 6.76
C VAL A 258 -13.23 11.83 5.31
N VAL A 259 -14.02 12.89 5.13
CA VAL A 259 -14.43 13.43 3.82
C VAL A 259 -14.39 14.96 3.93
N GLU A 260 -13.57 15.63 3.14
CA GLU A 260 -13.50 17.12 3.10
C GLU A 260 -13.42 17.79 4.50
N GLY A 261 -12.62 17.22 5.42
CA GLY A 261 -12.49 17.72 6.79
C GLY A 261 -13.65 17.37 7.74
N LEU A 262 -14.71 16.72 7.26
CA LEU A 262 -15.75 16.11 8.10
C LEU A 262 -15.30 14.73 8.58
N SER A 263 -15.89 14.23 9.66
CA SER A 263 -15.68 12.83 10.06
C SER A 263 -16.91 12.17 10.65
N ALA A 264 -16.95 10.85 10.53
CA ALA A 264 -17.94 9.99 11.17
C ALA A 264 -17.22 8.79 11.80
N ALA A 265 -17.42 8.61 13.10
CA ALA A 265 -16.77 7.54 13.86
C ALA A 265 -17.48 6.19 13.62
N PHE A 266 -16.69 5.13 13.55
CA PHE A 266 -17.17 3.74 13.44
C PHE A 266 -16.23 2.79 14.18
N THR A 267 -16.66 1.55 14.38
CA THR A 267 -15.87 0.51 15.06
C THR A 267 -15.81 -0.75 14.22
N VAL A 268 -14.67 -1.43 14.27
CA VAL A 268 -14.46 -2.77 13.70
C VAL A 268 -14.27 -3.77 14.83
#